data_AF-A0A4U1I7F2-F1
#
_entry.id   AF-A0A4U1I7F2-F1
#
_cell.length_a   1.000
_cell.length_b   1.000
_cell.length_c   1.000
_cell.angle_alpha   90.00
_cell.angle_beta   90.00
_cell.angle_gamma   90.00
#
_symmetry.space_group_name_H-M   'P 1'
#
loop_
_entity.id
_entity.type
_entity.pdbx_description
1 polymer ?
#
loop_
_entity_poly.entity_id
_entity_poly.type
_entity_poly.pdbx_seq_one_letter_code
_entity_poly.pdbx_strand_id
1 'polypeptide(L)'
;MTKTFTESAVTIETLDAHLRDSGVVPYDVQPDVIRLRTEQGIAYRVFLIPDRKFIRFATYLPLNRQAPVEQKHELARRLNEDVFLPVFTIDFDGDLAVSYVLPFGGGGLIAGNFMSIVNRFASLLEFVVETYNSDGLIDFGAPTTVPAVVDAGSAPTSGELLH
;
A
#
# COMPACT_ATOMS: atom_id res chain seq x y z
N MET A 1 21.74 19.51 -0.66
CA MET A 1 21.23 19.78 0.69
C MET A 1 20.11 18.80 0.99
N THR A 2 20.04 18.26 2.20
CA THR A 2 18.95 17.37 2.63
C THR A 2 17.66 18.18 2.81
N LYS A 3 16.61 17.86 2.04
CA LYS A 3 15.28 18.47 2.21
C LYS A 3 14.65 17.92 3.50
N THR A 4 14.20 18.82 4.38
CA THR A 4 13.53 18.49 5.64
C THR A 4 12.23 19.26 5.73
N PHE A 5 11.16 18.59 6.10
CA PHE A 5 9.87 19.19 6.42
C PHE A 5 9.80 19.46 7.93
N THR A 6 9.38 20.66 8.31
CA THR A 6 8.99 20.94 9.70
C THR A 6 7.75 20.13 10.04
N GLU A 7 7.47 19.89 11.32
CA GLU A 7 6.29 19.12 11.74
C GLU A 7 4.98 19.64 11.14
N SER A 8 4.80 20.97 11.13
CA SER A 8 3.62 21.63 10.55
C SER A 8 3.51 21.51 9.03
N ALA A 9 4.61 21.19 8.35
CA ALA A 9 4.65 20.99 6.91
C ALA A 9 4.40 19.53 6.52
N VAL A 10 4.37 18.60 7.48
CA VAL A 10 4.03 17.20 7.22
C VAL A 10 2.52 17.07 7.07
N THR A 11 2.04 17.23 5.84
CA THR A 11 0.64 17.04 5.43
C THR A 11 0.56 16.02 4.30
N ILE A 12 -0.63 15.48 4.03
CA ILE A 12 -0.81 14.54 2.90
C ILE A 12 -0.42 15.20 1.57
N GLU A 13 -0.75 16.48 1.37
CA GLU A 13 -0.42 17.22 0.15
C GLU A 13 1.09 17.32 -0.04
N THR A 14 1.84 17.63 1.03
CA THR A 14 3.31 17.68 0.98
C THR A 14 3.92 16.31 0.71
N LEU A 15 3.37 15.25 1.31
CA LEU A 15 3.86 13.88 1.11
C LEU A 15 3.55 13.38 -0.32
N ASP A 16 2.35 13.62 -0.85
CA ASP A 16 1.96 13.28 -2.23
C ASP A 16 2.83 14.02 -3.25
N ALA A 17 3.00 15.33 -3.10
CA ALA A 17 3.87 16.11 -3.98
C ALA A 17 5.30 15.55 -3.97
N HIS A 18 5.84 15.22 -2.80
CA HIS A 18 7.18 14.66 -2.68
C HIS A 18 7.32 13.25 -3.28
N LEU A 19 6.28 12.41 -3.18
CA LEU A 19 6.23 11.10 -3.86
C LEU A 19 6.30 11.27 -5.37
N ARG A 20 5.45 12.15 -5.92
CA ARG A 20 5.37 12.42 -7.38
C ARG A 20 6.66 13.00 -7.92
N ASP A 21 7.25 13.97 -7.22
CA ASP A 21 8.56 14.54 -7.54
C ASP A 21 9.67 13.48 -7.57
N SER A 22 9.49 12.41 -6.78
CA SER A 22 10.43 11.27 -6.69
C SER A 22 10.08 10.12 -7.65
N GLY A 23 9.11 10.31 -8.55
CA GLY A 23 8.69 9.31 -9.55
C GLY A 23 7.74 8.22 -9.04
N VAL A 24 7.29 8.31 -7.79
CA VAL A 24 6.28 7.38 -7.23
C VAL A 24 4.90 8.00 -7.40
N VAL A 25 4.01 7.32 -8.11
CA VAL A 25 2.66 7.85 -8.42
C VAL A 25 1.60 7.12 -7.60
N PRO A 26 0.95 7.78 -6.63
CA PRO A 26 -0.22 7.24 -5.96
C PRO A 26 -1.38 7.01 -6.93
N TYR A 27 -2.11 5.91 -6.74
CA TYR A 27 -3.33 5.65 -7.52
C TYR A 27 -4.57 6.29 -6.90
N ASP A 28 -4.50 6.68 -5.63
CA ASP A 28 -5.57 7.39 -4.91
C ASP A 28 -4.99 8.16 -3.72
N VAL A 29 -5.53 9.35 -3.47
CA VAL A 29 -5.10 10.25 -2.38
C VAL A 29 -6.35 10.82 -1.70
N GLN A 30 -6.41 10.67 -0.38
CA GLN A 30 -7.49 11.14 0.49
C GLN A 30 -6.89 11.97 1.65
N PRO A 31 -7.70 12.74 2.40
CA PRO A 31 -7.20 13.71 3.39
C PRO A 31 -6.26 13.15 4.47
N ASP A 32 -6.34 11.85 4.77
CA ASP A 32 -5.54 11.17 5.79
C ASP A 32 -4.72 9.99 5.26
N VAL A 33 -4.84 9.66 3.96
CA VAL A 33 -4.20 8.47 3.38
C VAL A 33 -3.81 8.62 1.91
N ILE A 34 -2.62 8.13 1.58
CA ILE A 34 -2.12 7.95 0.21
C ILE A 34 -2.11 6.45 -0.08
N ARG A 35 -2.65 6.04 -1.23
CA ARG A 35 -2.67 4.64 -1.65
C ARG A 35 -1.69 4.40 -2.79
N LEU A 36 -0.84 3.39 -2.59
CA LEU A 36 0.27 3.03 -3.46
C LEU A 36 0.20 1.55 -3.84
N ARG A 37 0.87 1.20 -4.94
CA ARG A 37 1.11 -0.19 -5.32
C ARG A 37 2.60 -0.41 -5.48
N THR A 38 3.05 -1.61 -5.17
CA THR A 38 4.38 -2.08 -5.58
C THR A 38 4.40 -2.34 -7.09
N GLU A 39 5.56 -2.66 -7.66
CA GLU A 39 5.67 -2.98 -9.09
C GLU A 39 4.86 -4.24 -9.44
N GLN A 40 4.82 -5.21 -8.53
CA GLN A 40 3.98 -6.42 -8.64
C GLN A 40 2.51 -6.18 -8.32
N GLY A 41 2.10 -4.92 -8.06
CA GLY A 41 0.71 -4.55 -7.87
C GLY A 41 0.17 -4.74 -6.46
N ILE A 42 1.00 -5.10 -5.48
CA ILE A 42 0.60 -5.24 -4.08
C ILE A 42 0.22 -3.86 -3.53
N ALA A 43 -1.03 -3.70 -3.13
CA ALA A 43 -1.51 -2.43 -2.60
C ALA A 43 -1.01 -2.20 -1.17
N TYR A 44 -0.60 -0.97 -0.86
CA TYR A 44 -0.31 -0.53 0.49
C TYR A 44 -0.71 0.94 0.67
N ARG A 45 -0.75 1.38 1.94
CA ARG A 45 -1.28 2.68 2.33
C ARG A 45 -0.28 3.41 3.20
N VAL A 46 -0.20 4.72 3.02
CA VAL A 46 0.55 5.66 3.85
C VAL A 46 -0.46 6.57 4.53
N PHE A 47 -0.69 6.33 5.82
CA PHE A 47 -1.59 7.12 6.65
C PHE A 47 -0.82 8.21 7.37
N LEU A 48 -1.37 9.42 7.41
CA LEU A 48 -0.91 10.46 8.30
C LEU A 48 -1.74 10.42 9.59
N ILE A 49 -1.08 10.38 10.74
CA ILE A 49 -1.73 10.41 12.07
C ILE A 49 -1.20 11.67 12.80
N PRO A 50 -1.79 12.85 12.53
CA PRO A 50 -1.24 14.13 12.97
C PRO A 50 -1.11 14.23 14.49
N ASP A 51 -2.14 13.82 15.23
CA ASP A 51 -2.18 13.92 16.69
C ASP A 51 -1.05 13.18 17.39
N ARG A 52 -0.56 12.11 16.77
CA ARG A 52 0.56 11.28 17.28
C ARG A 52 1.89 11.61 16.62
N LYS A 53 1.91 12.51 15.64
CA LYS A 53 3.07 12.85 14.81
C LYS A 53 3.71 11.62 14.16
N PHE A 54 2.87 10.74 13.64
CA PHE A 54 3.26 9.48 13.00
C PHE A 54 2.79 9.40 11.55
N ILE A 55 3.62 8.82 10.70
CA ILE A 55 3.22 8.31 9.39
C ILE A 55 3.19 6.78 9.50
N ARG A 56 2.06 6.16 9.19
CA ARG A 56 1.90 4.70 9.22
C ARG A 56 1.87 4.14 7.82
N PHE A 57 2.77 3.20 7.54
CA PHE A 57 2.76 2.37 6.35
C PHE A 57 2.04 1.07 6.71
N ALA A 58 1.01 0.69 5.96
CA ALA A 58 0.26 -0.52 6.25
C ALA A 58 -0.32 -1.19 5.01
N THR A 59 -0.46 -2.51 5.11
CA THR A 59 -1.26 -3.32 4.19
C THR A 59 -1.85 -4.53 4.92
N TYR A 60 -2.79 -5.20 4.26
CA TYR A 60 -3.39 -6.45 4.67
C TYR A 60 -3.16 -7.43 3.53
N LEU A 61 -2.32 -8.45 3.78
CA LEU A 61 -2.08 -9.50 2.81
C LEU A 61 -3.11 -10.61 3.05
N PRO A 62 -3.93 -10.94 2.04
CA PRO A 62 -4.98 -11.93 2.21
C PRO A 62 -4.37 -13.30 2.48
N LEU A 63 -4.85 -13.97 3.52
CA LEU A 63 -4.43 -15.35 3.81
C LEU A 63 -5.52 -16.33 3.41
N ASN A 64 -5.11 -17.53 2.99
CA ASN A 64 -6.03 -18.61 2.67
C ASN A 64 -7.02 -18.82 3.84
N ARG A 65 -8.31 -18.62 3.55
CA ARG A 65 -9.38 -18.69 4.57
C ARG A 65 -9.58 -20.09 5.14
N GLN A 66 -9.16 -21.12 4.41
CA GLN A 66 -9.24 -22.52 4.84
C GLN A 66 -8.00 -22.98 5.61
N ALA A 67 -6.94 -22.17 5.65
CA ALA A 67 -5.74 -22.52 6.39
C ALA A 67 -6.00 -22.48 7.91
N PRO A 68 -5.48 -23.46 8.68
CA PRO A 68 -5.54 -23.47 10.14
C PRO A 68 -4.98 -22.18 10.75
N VAL A 69 -5.59 -21.72 11.84
CA VAL A 69 -5.21 -20.49 12.55
C VAL A 69 -3.75 -20.56 13.02
N GLU A 70 -3.29 -21.72 13.46
CA GLU A 70 -1.92 -21.96 13.91
C GLU A 70 -0.90 -21.72 12.80
N GLN A 71 -1.22 -22.10 11.55
CA GLN A 71 -0.33 -21.86 10.40
C GLN A 71 -0.21 -20.36 10.09
N LYS A 72 -1.32 -19.62 10.21
CA LYS A 72 -1.33 -18.16 10.02
C LYS A 72 -0.47 -17.47 11.07
N HIS A 73 -0.64 -17.83 12.34
CA HIS A 73 0.18 -17.28 13.43
C HIS A 73 1.66 -17.68 13.31
N GLU A 74 1.95 -18.89 12.85
CA GLU A 74 3.32 -19.34 12.62
C GLU A 74 3.99 -18.54 11.49
N LEU A 75 3.28 -18.23 10.40
CA LEU A 75 3.77 -17.30 9.39
C LEU A 75 4.09 -15.93 9.99
N ALA A 76 3.16 -15.35 10.75
CA ALA A 76 3.38 -14.04 11.38
C ALA A 76 4.58 -14.08 12.36
N ARG A 77 4.74 -15.17 13.13
CA ARG A 77 5.88 -15.36 14.04
C ARG A 77 7.21 -15.36 13.27
N ARG A 78 7.33 -16.21 12.25
CA ARG A 78 8.54 -16.28 11.40
C ARG A 78 8.89 -14.94 10.76
N LEU A 79 7.89 -14.23 10.24
CA LEU A 79 8.09 -12.91 9.64
C LEU A 79 8.61 -11.89 10.67
N ASN A 80 8.11 -11.90 11.91
CA ASN A 80 8.64 -11.01 12.95
C ASN A 80 10.04 -11.40 13.45
N GLU A 81 10.46 -12.65 13.26
CA GLU A 81 11.81 -13.11 13.61
C GLU A 81 12.83 -12.78 12.52
N ASP A 82 12.45 -12.95 11.25
CA ASP A 82 13.37 -12.89 10.12
C ASP A 82 13.35 -11.53 9.40
N VAL A 83 12.22 -10.83 9.41
CA VAL A 83 12.00 -9.63 8.59
C VAL A 83 11.99 -8.38 9.47
N PHE A 84 13.00 -7.55 9.28
CA PHE A 84 13.10 -6.26 9.97
C PHE A 84 12.31 -5.16 9.23
N LEU A 85 11.79 -4.20 10.01
CA LEU A 85 11.09 -2.95 9.65
C LEU A 85 9.62 -2.94 10.12
N PRO A 86 8.68 -3.69 9.53
CA PRO A 86 7.29 -3.72 10.01
C PRO A 86 7.11 -4.73 11.15
N VAL A 87 5.95 -4.62 11.80
CA VAL A 87 5.38 -5.67 12.64
C VAL A 87 4.32 -6.42 11.83
N PHE A 88 4.29 -7.74 12.00
CA PHE A 88 3.33 -8.64 11.37
C PHE A 88 2.35 -9.20 12.41
N THR A 89 1.05 -9.13 12.14
CA THR A 89 0.01 -9.67 13.02
C THR A 89 -1.12 -10.29 12.21
N ILE A 90 -1.88 -11.20 12.80
CA ILE A 90 -3.14 -11.67 12.22
C ILE A 90 -4.26 -10.74 12.69
N ASP A 91 -5.02 -10.20 11.75
CA ASP A 91 -6.16 -9.33 12.07
C ASP A 91 -7.45 -10.12 12.34
N PHE A 92 -8.56 -9.41 12.56
CA PHE A 92 -9.84 -10.01 12.87
C PHE A 92 -10.43 -10.82 11.70
N ASP A 93 -10.10 -10.46 10.46
CA ASP A 93 -10.55 -11.16 9.26
C ASP A 93 -9.67 -12.39 8.95
N GLY A 94 -8.59 -12.58 9.73
CA GLY A 94 -7.66 -13.68 9.59
C GLY A 94 -6.63 -13.45 8.48
N ASP A 95 -6.43 -12.19 8.09
CA ASP A 95 -5.44 -11.74 7.12
C ASP A 95 -4.16 -11.29 7.83
N LEU A 96 -3.05 -11.25 7.09
CA LEU A 96 -1.78 -10.80 7.61
C LEU A 96 -1.69 -9.28 7.53
N ALA A 97 -1.91 -8.62 8.67
CA ALA A 97 -1.69 -7.19 8.81
C ALA A 97 -0.19 -6.89 8.92
N VAL A 98 0.29 -6.01 8.05
CA VAL A 98 1.68 -5.53 8.01
C VAL A 98 1.66 -4.04 8.34
N SER A 99 2.45 -3.61 9.33
CA SER A 99 2.44 -2.22 9.77
C SER A 99 3.82 -1.71 10.18
N TYR A 100 4.20 -0.54 9.69
CA TYR A 100 5.37 0.22 10.13
C TYR A 100 4.97 1.66 10.49
N VAL A 101 5.62 2.25 11.50
CA VAL A 101 5.36 3.62 11.94
C VAL A 101 6.66 4.42 11.88
N LEU A 102 6.62 5.53 11.14
CA LEU A 102 7.69 6.51 11.03
C LEU A 102 7.32 7.77 11.84
N PRO A 103 8.01 8.07 12.95
CA PRO A 103 7.79 9.30 13.68
C PRO A 103 8.38 10.51 12.97
N PHE A 104 7.69 11.64 13.09
CA PHE A 104 8.19 12.96 12.66
C PHE A 104 8.16 14.01 13.78
N GLY A 105 7.77 13.61 15.00
CA GLY A 105 7.80 14.48 16.18
C GLY A 105 9.21 14.77 16.68
N GLY A 106 9.42 15.97 17.23
CA GLY A 106 10.67 16.42 17.83
C GLY A 106 11.71 16.97 16.87
N GLY A 107 11.57 16.73 15.56
CA GLY A 107 12.55 17.17 14.55
C GLY A 107 12.02 17.31 13.12
N GLY A 108 10.72 17.10 12.90
CA GLY A 108 10.14 17.06 11.57
C GLY A 108 10.48 15.79 10.80
N LEU A 109 10.37 15.84 9.48
CA LEU A 109 10.57 14.70 8.59
C LEU A 109 11.67 14.98 7.58
N ILE A 110 12.70 14.14 7.57
CA ILE A 110 13.72 14.17 6.52
C ILE A 110 13.11 13.54 5.26
N ALA A 111 12.99 14.33 4.17
CA ALA A 111 12.28 13.91 2.96
C ALA A 111 12.94 12.69 2.29
N GLY A 112 14.27 12.61 2.33
CA GLY A 112 15.00 11.44 1.86
C GLY A 112 14.73 10.17 2.69
N ASN A 113 14.57 10.31 4.01
CA ASN A 113 14.25 9.17 4.88
C ASN A 113 12.84 8.65 4.57
N PHE A 114 11.87 9.55 4.38
CA PHE A 114 10.52 9.17 3.96
C PHE A 114 10.54 8.33 2.67
N MET A 115 11.26 8.78 1.64
CA MET A 115 11.37 8.01 0.39
C MET A 115 12.09 6.67 0.56
N SER A 116 13.15 6.63 1.38
CA SER A 116 13.82 5.36 1.70
C SER A 116 12.86 4.35 2.35
N ILE A 117 11.96 4.82 3.22
CA ILE A 117 10.94 3.97 3.84
C ILE A 117 9.87 3.56 2.82
N VAL A 118 9.40 4.46 1.96
CA VAL A 118 8.43 4.13 0.88
C VAL A 118 8.97 2.98 0.02
N ASN A 119 10.20 3.12 -0.47
CA ASN A 119 10.82 2.12 -1.34
C ASN A 119 11.08 0.81 -0.58
N ARG A 120 11.64 0.89 0.63
CA ARG A 120 11.93 -0.31 1.43
C ARG A 120 10.66 -1.07 1.81
N PHE A 121 9.58 -0.37 2.14
CA PHE A 121 8.31 -1.01 2.46
C PHE A 121 7.74 -1.72 1.23
N ALA A 122 7.76 -1.08 0.06
CA ALA A 122 7.31 -1.71 -1.19
C ALA A 122 8.10 -2.98 -1.52
N SER A 123 9.44 -2.90 -1.57
CA SER A 123 10.30 -4.06 -1.86
C SER A 123 10.17 -5.16 -0.80
N LEU A 124 9.91 -4.79 0.47
CA LEU A 124 9.70 -5.77 1.53
C LEU A 124 8.42 -6.56 1.31
N LEU A 125 7.33 -5.94 0.85
CA LEU A 125 6.09 -6.66 0.56
C LEU A 125 6.30 -7.69 -0.56
N GLU A 126 7.02 -7.31 -1.61
CA GLU A 126 7.37 -8.23 -2.71
C GLU A 126 8.25 -9.37 -2.20
N PHE A 127 9.29 -9.06 -1.43
CA PHE A 127 10.15 -10.06 -0.80
C PHE A 127 9.38 -11.05 0.07
N VAL A 128 8.44 -10.56 0.90
CA VAL A 128 7.60 -11.41 1.76
C VAL A 128 6.77 -12.36 0.92
N VAL A 129 6.11 -11.86 -0.12
CA VAL A 129 5.28 -12.70 -1.00
C VAL A 129 6.14 -13.70 -1.77
N GLU A 130 7.29 -13.31 -2.30
CA GLU A 130 8.16 -14.21 -3.06
C GLU A 130 8.82 -15.29 -2.19
N THR A 131 9.23 -14.94 -0.98
CA THR A 131 10.07 -15.82 -0.14
C THR A 131 9.26 -16.65 0.84
N TYR A 132 8.16 -16.11 1.38
CA TYR A 132 7.40 -16.74 2.46
C TYR A 132 6.07 -17.35 2.02
N ASN A 133 5.74 -17.33 0.72
CA ASN A 133 4.48 -17.86 0.20
C ASN A 133 4.63 -19.18 -0.61
N SER A 134 5.66 -19.97 -0.36
CA SER A 134 5.89 -21.22 -1.11
C SER A 134 4.80 -22.28 -0.90
N ASP A 135 4.08 -22.21 0.23
CA ASP A 135 2.95 -23.05 0.59
C ASP A 135 1.59 -22.50 0.11
N GLY A 136 1.57 -21.33 -0.53
CA GLY A 136 0.35 -20.68 -1.01
C GLY A 136 -0.55 -20.14 0.11
N LEU A 137 0.01 -19.88 1.30
CA LEU A 137 -0.75 -19.35 2.42
C LEU A 137 -1.23 -17.91 2.21
N ILE A 138 -0.45 -17.07 1.53
CA ILE A 138 -0.86 -15.75 1.03
C ILE A 138 -1.58 -15.95 -0.30
N ASP A 139 -2.87 -15.62 -0.32
CA ASP A 139 -3.77 -15.93 -1.44
C ASP A 139 -4.51 -14.67 -1.89
N PHE A 140 -4.04 -14.06 -2.99
CA PHE A 140 -4.68 -12.91 -3.61
C PHE A 140 -5.94 -13.26 -4.42
N GLY A 141 -6.30 -14.55 -4.50
CA GLY A 141 -7.37 -15.07 -5.34
C GLY A 141 -6.99 -15.11 -6.82
N ALA A 142 -7.91 -15.62 -7.64
CA ALA A 142 -7.77 -15.59 -9.08
C ALA A 142 -7.87 -14.14 -9.59
N PRO A 143 -7.02 -13.71 -10.56
CA PRO A 143 -7.20 -12.44 -11.22
C PRO A 143 -8.63 -12.35 -11.76
N THR A 144 -9.39 -11.36 -11.29
CA THR A 144 -10.70 -11.10 -11.88
C THR A 144 -10.43 -10.50 -13.26
N THR A 145 -10.54 -11.32 -14.31
CA THR A 145 -10.60 -10.81 -15.68
C THR A 145 -11.87 -9.99 -15.79
N VAL A 146 -11.75 -8.67 -15.59
CA VAL A 146 -12.83 -7.74 -15.90
C VAL A 146 -13.02 -7.86 -17.42
N PRO A 147 -14.19 -8.29 -17.92
CA PRO A 147 -14.43 -8.34 -19.35
C PRO A 147 -14.19 -6.93 -19.89
N ALA A 148 -13.33 -6.81 -20.90
CA ALA A 148 -13.16 -5.56 -21.62
C ALA A 148 -14.56 -5.11 -22.04
N VAL A 149 -14.97 -3.92 -21.58
CA VAL A 149 -16.20 -3.29 -22.03
C VAL A 149 -16.06 -3.19 -23.54
N VAL A 150 -16.81 -4.03 -24.24
CA VAL A 150 -16.95 -3.95 -25.68
C VAL A 150 -17.46 -2.53 -25.95
N ASP A 151 -16.61 -1.74 -26.60
CA ASP A 151 -16.95 -0.43 -27.11
C ASP A 151 -18.18 -0.62 -28.00
N ALA A 152 -19.35 -0.26 -27.46
CA ALA A 152 -20.60 -0.30 -28.18
C ALA A 152 -20.49 0.78 -29.25
N GLY A 153 -20.07 0.33 -30.44
CA GLY A 153 -19.85 1.16 -31.61
C GLY A 153 -20.96 2.19 -31.77
N SER A 154 -20.53 3.42 -31.96
CA SER A 154 -21.39 4.54 -32.33
C SER A 154 -22.32 4.13 -33.49
N ALA A 155 -23.60 3.96 -33.20
CA ALA A 155 -24.63 3.79 -34.23
C ALA A 155 -24.86 5.16 -34.90
N PRO A 156 -25.02 5.22 -36.24
CA PRO A 156 -25.24 6.48 -36.94
C PRO A 156 -26.65 6.97 -36.66
N THR A 157 -26.79 8.22 -36.22
CA THR A 157 -28.07 8.93 -36.17
C THR A 157 -28.61 9.09 -37.59
N SER A 158 -29.58 8.25 -37.97
CA SER A 158 -30.44 8.52 -39.13
C SER A 158 -31.28 9.76 -38.83
N GLY A 159 -31.06 10.82 -39.60
CA GLY A 159 -31.92 11.98 -39.65
C GLY A 159 -32.80 11.96 -40.90
N GLU A 160 -34.11 11.86 -40.71
CA GLU A 160 -35.19 12.24 -41.62
C GLU A 160 -36.40 12.55 -40.69
N LEU A 161 -37.28 13.54 -40.85
CA LEU A 161 -37.61 14.59 -41.83
C LEU A 161 -38.43 15.63 -41.01
N LEU A 162 -38.60 16.90 -41.40
CA LEU A 162 -39.69 17.37 -42.29
C LEU A 162 -39.60 18.91 -42.44
N HIS A 163 -39.43 19.41 -43.66
CA HIS A 163 -40.31 20.33 -44.41
C HIS A 163 -39.57 20.97 -45.60
#